data_AF-A0A9W4HN00-F1
#
_entry.id   AF-A0A9W4HN00-F1
#
_cell.length_a   1.000
_cell.length_b   1.000
_cell.length_c   1.000
_cell.angle_alpha   90.00
_cell.angle_beta   90.00
_cell.angle_gamma   90.00
#
_symmetry.space_group_name_H-M   'P 1'
#
loop_
_entity.id
_entity.type
_entity.pdbx_description
1 polymer ?
#
loop_
_entity_poly.entity_id
_entity_poly.type
_entity_poly.pdbx_seq_one_letter_code
_entity_poly.pdbx_strand_id
1 'polypeptide(L)'
;MEYTSSPHLNYFAIPLVKFMAARPEIEGFGVGAYIFSHADPTPRILLLQRAESDSMPGCWEGPGGACEPETDKSILDSLVRETLEETGLHVSHVAGLVAVDCWEHRRRSGGRMRIAKYSFIVEVHESSDELRMGDPVGNAHVPVELDATEHQAFDWATEENVQLSVKSSGGPYKFPLHPMGHQAPNILRAFELAKERSDIA
;
A
#
# COMPACT_ATOMS: atom_id res chain seq x y z
N MET A 1 -14.86 -9.43 5.26
CA MET A 1 -14.25 -10.76 5.45
C MET A 1 -13.27 -10.70 6.61
N GLU A 2 -12.91 -11.82 7.23
CA GLU A 2 -11.85 -11.82 8.26
C GLU A 2 -10.46 -11.79 7.61
N TYR A 3 -9.50 -11.16 8.28
CA TYR A 3 -8.09 -11.15 7.89
C TYR A 3 -7.24 -11.73 9.03
N THR A 4 -6.03 -12.18 8.68
CA THR A 4 -5.02 -12.61 9.65
C THR A 4 -3.75 -11.77 9.51
N SER A 5 -2.83 -11.85 10.47
CA SER A 5 -1.52 -11.20 10.36
C SER A 5 -0.42 -12.11 10.88
N SER A 6 0.78 -11.95 10.32
CA SER A 6 1.95 -12.68 10.78
C SER A 6 2.28 -12.34 12.25
N PRO A 7 2.69 -13.32 13.10
CA PRO A 7 2.85 -13.09 14.55
C PRO A 7 3.80 -11.96 14.95
N HIS A 8 4.81 -11.68 14.13
CA HIS A 8 5.76 -10.59 14.36
C HIS A 8 5.12 -9.19 14.18
N LEU A 9 3.89 -9.11 13.64
CA LEU A 9 3.10 -7.90 13.47
C LEU A 9 2.08 -7.65 14.57
N ASN A 10 2.04 -8.48 15.63
CA ASN A 10 1.09 -8.33 16.74
C ASN A 10 1.10 -6.93 17.37
N TYR A 11 2.24 -6.24 17.32
CA TYR A 11 2.38 -4.87 17.80
C TYR A 11 1.49 -3.86 17.04
N PHE A 12 1.19 -4.10 15.76
CA PHE A 12 0.35 -3.24 14.93
C PHE A 12 -1.15 -3.55 15.08
N ALA A 13 -1.50 -4.68 15.69
CA ALA A 13 -2.87 -5.09 15.97
C ALA A 13 -3.39 -4.61 17.35
N ILE A 14 -2.58 -3.88 18.11
CA ILE A 14 -3.03 -3.29 19.39
C ILE A 14 -4.04 -2.16 19.12
N PRO A 15 -4.86 -1.76 20.13
CA PRO A 15 -5.80 -0.65 19.97
C PRO A 15 -5.13 0.61 19.41
N LEU A 16 -5.68 1.18 18.34
CA LEU A 16 -5.10 2.31 17.60
C LEU A 16 -4.78 3.49 18.51
N VAL A 17 -5.71 3.84 19.40
CA VAL A 17 -5.51 4.90 20.41
C VAL A 17 -4.30 4.65 21.32
N LYS A 18 -3.98 3.39 21.66
CA LYS A 18 -2.77 3.05 22.44
C LYS A 18 -1.52 3.14 21.58
N PHE A 19 -1.59 2.71 20.32
CA PHE A 19 -0.48 2.83 19.37
C PHE A 19 -0.08 4.28 19.14
N MET A 20 -1.08 5.17 18.97
CA MET A 20 -0.89 6.60 18.80
C MET A 20 -0.36 7.27 20.07
N ALA A 21 -0.94 6.95 21.24
CA ALA A 21 -0.50 7.53 22.53
C ALA A 21 0.95 7.20 22.88
N ALA A 22 1.50 6.10 22.35
CA ALA A 22 2.90 5.74 22.53
C ALA A 22 3.88 6.61 21.71
N ARG A 23 3.36 7.48 20.81
CA ARG A 23 4.13 8.33 19.90
C ARG A 23 3.57 9.76 19.88
N PRO A 24 3.62 10.49 21.02
CA PRO A 24 3.05 11.84 21.12
C PRO A 24 3.70 12.86 20.17
N GLU A 25 4.87 12.54 19.60
CA GLU A 25 5.55 13.33 18.59
C GLU A 25 4.98 13.20 17.16
N ILE A 26 4.08 12.23 16.93
CA ILE A 26 3.40 12.00 15.66
C ILE A 26 1.94 12.43 15.78
N GLU A 27 1.52 13.29 14.86
CA GLU A 27 0.17 13.89 14.86
C GLU A 27 -0.74 13.30 13.78
N GLY A 28 -0.17 12.61 12.79
CA GLY A 28 -0.92 11.90 11.75
C GLY A 28 -0.33 10.52 11.50
N PHE A 29 -1.20 9.53 11.34
CA PHE A 29 -0.83 8.15 11.07
C PHE A 29 -1.47 7.74 9.74
N GLY A 30 -0.70 7.07 8.89
CA GLY A 30 -1.18 6.54 7.64
C GLY A 30 -0.69 5.12 7.41
N VAL A 31 -1.31 4.46 6.44
CA VAL A 31 -1.05 3.07 6.09
C VAL A 31 -0.87 2.92 4.59
N GLY A 32 -0.12 1.92 4.16
CA GLY A 32 0.03 1.57 2.76
C GLY A 32 0.05 0.06 2.56
N ALA A 33 -0.62 -0.44 1.54
CA ALA A 33 -0.64 -1.84 1.16
C ALA A 33 0.14 -2.05 -0.14
N TYR A 34 0.96 -3.10 -0.14
CA TYR A 34 1.67 -3.62 -1.30
C TYR A 34 1.12 -5.00 -1.61
N ILE A 35 0.37 -5.10 -2.70
CA ILE A 35 -0.33 -6.31 -3.14
C ILE A 35 0.38 -6.83 -4.38
N PHE A 36 0.76 -8.10 -4.37
CA PHE A 36 1.39 -8.75 -5.51
C PHE A 36 0.40 -9.64 -6.26
N SER A 37 0.44 -9.58 -7.59
CA SER A 37 -0.25 -10.57 -8.44
C SER A 37 0.66 -11.79 -8.63
N HIS A 38 0.01 -12.96 -8.69
CA HIS A 38 0.67 -14.24 -8.95
C HIS A 38 0.23 -14.86 -10.30
N ALA A 39 -0.43 -14.07 -11.16
CA ALA A 39 -0.97 -14.52 -12.43
C ALA A 39 0.13 -14.86 -13.47
N ASP A 40 1.32 -14.28 -13.34
CA ASP A 40 2.47 -14.52 -14.20
C ASP A 40 3.76 -14.80 -13.39
N PRO A 41 4.79 -15.44 -13.98
CA PRO A 41 6.02 -15.76 -13.25
C PRO A 41 6.86 -14.52 -12.86
N THR A 42 6.54 -13.35 -13.41
CA THR A 42 7.23 -12.10 -13.11
C THR A 42 6.43 -11.34 -12.07
N PRO A 43 6.90 -11.17 -10.82
CA PRO A 43 6.13 -10.48 -9.80
C PRO A 43 5.68 -9.08 -10.25
N ARG A 44 4.41 -8.77 -10.01
CA ARG A 44 3.83 -7.45 -10.24
C ARG A 44 3.15 -6.92 -9.01
N ILE A 45 3.28 -5.63 -8.77
CA ILE A 45 2.68 -4.93 -7.63
C ILE A 45 1.57 -4.00 -8.09
N LEU A 46 0.45 -3.96 -7.37
CA LEU A 46 -0.63 -3.03 -7.66
C LEU A 46 -0.21 -1.60 -7.31
N LEU A 47 -0.29 -0.70 -8.29
CA LEU A 47 -0.17 0.74 -8.10
C LEU A 47 -1.43 1.45 -8.55
N LEU A 48 -1.82 2.49 -7.82
CA LEU A 48 -2.92 3.39 -8.12
C LEU A 48 -2.38 4.74 -8.54
N GLN A 49 -2.98 5.36 -9.55
CA GLN A 49 -2.69 6.71 -9.98
C GLN A 49 -3.66 7.67 -9.33
N ARG A 50 -3.13 8.60 -8.53
CA ARG A 50 -3.90 9.67 -7.89
C ARG A 50 -4.61 10.53 -8.92
N ALA A 51 -5.87 10.85 -8.68
CA ALA A 51 -6.70 11.67 -9.54
C ALA A 51 -6.14 13.09 -9.71
N GLU A 52 -6.39 13.73 -10.86
CA GLU A 52 -5.95 15.11 -11.11
C GLU A 52 -6.54 16.15 -10.11
N SER A 53 -7.68 15.84 -9.49
CA SER A 53 -8.33 16.67 -8.48
C SER A 53 -7.72 16.52 -7.08
N ASP A 54 -6.87 15.53 -6.87
CA ASP A 54 -6.31 15.20 -5.57
C ASP A 54 -4.94 15.87 -5.33
N SER A 55 -4.40 15.76 -4.12
CA SER A 55 -3.04 16.15 -3.81
C SER A 55 -2.05 15.30 -4.61
N MET A 56 -0.92 15.88 -5.01
CA MET A 56 0.11 15.19 -5.82
C MET A 56 -0.46 14.50 -7.09
N PRO A 57 -1.19 15.25 -7.94
CA PRO A 57 -1.96 14.68 -9.04
C PRO A 57 -1.10 13.88 -10.03
N GLY A 58 -1.66 12.77 -10.49
CA GLY A 58 -1.04 11.86 -11.46
C GLY A 58 0.15 11.06 -10.93
N CYS A 59 0.47 11.17 -9.63
CA CYS A 59 1.50 10.34 -9.01
C CYS A 59 0.96 8.94 -8.71
N TRP A 60 1.86 7.95 -8.73
CA TRP A 60 1.54 6.55 -8.49
C TRP A 60 1.97 6.12 -7.08
N GLU A 61 1.15 5.31 -6.43
CA GLU A 61 1.42 4.74 -5.11
C GLU A 61 0.71 3.39 -4.91
N GLY A 62 1.08 2.65 -3.86
CA GLY A 62 0.24 1.54 -3.41
C GLY A 62 -0.98 2.08 -2.64
N PRO A 63 -2.09 1.33 -2.58
CA PRO A 63 -3.27 1.74 -1.85
C PRO A 63 -2.97 2.14 -0.41
N GLY A 64 -3.67 3.13 0.12
CA GLY A 64 -3.71 3.43 1.54
C GLY A 64 -3.70 4.91 1.88
N GLY A 65 -4.60 5.29 2.79
CA GLY A 65 -4.69 6.63 3.37
C GLY A 65 -4.43 6.70 4.88
N ALA A 66 -5.27 7.47 5.56
CA ALA A 66 -5.05 7.91 6.93
C ALA A 66 -5.75 6.99 7.94
N CYS A 67 -5.15 6.81 9.12
CA CYS A 67 -5.82 6.08 10.20
C CYS A 67 -6.88 6.97 10.86
N GLU A 68 -8.06 6.41 11.11
CA GLU A 68 -9.18 7.08 11.75
C GLU A 68 -9.44 6.51 13.16
N PRO A 69 -9.03 7.17 14.26
CA PRO A 69 -9.14 6.60 15.60
C PRO A 69 -10.58 6.36 16.10
N GLU A 70 -11.57 7.02 15.49
CA GLU A 70 -12.99 6.85 15.81
C GLU A 70 -13.62 5.63 15.08
N THR A 71 -13.02 5.20 13.97
CA THR A 71 -13.54 4.13 13.11
C THR A 71 -12.68 2.86 13.22
N ASP A 72 -11.36 3.02 13.22
CA ASP A 72 -10.37 1.95 13.09
C ASP A 72 -9.94 1.42 14.47
N LYS A 73 -9.96 0.09 14.62
CA LYS A 73 -9.58 -0.57 15.88
C LYS A 73 -8.07 -0.64 16.09
N SER A 74 -7.28 -0.74 15.01
CA SER A 74 -5.81 -0.85 15.02
C SER A 74 -5.20 -0.28 13.73
N ILE A 75 -3.86 -0.20 13.65
CA ILE A 75 -3.16 0.19 12.42
C ILE A 75 -3.49 -0.79 11.28
N LEU A 76 -3.62 -2.08 11.59
CA LEU A 76 -3.96 -3.08 10.58
C LEU A 76 -5.42 -2.96 10.12
N ASP A 77 -6.34 -2.53 10.99
CA ASP A 77 -7.73 -2.28 10.58
C ASP A 77 -7.83 -1.07 9.63
N SER A 78 -7.05 -0.01 9.86
CA SER A 78 -6.93 1.09 8.90
C SER A 78 -6.43 0.60 7.54
N LEU A 79 -5.38 -0.23 7.54
CA LEU A 79 -4.81 -0.80 6.30
C LEU A 79 -5.86 -1.60 5.51
N VAL A 80 -6.66 -2.40 6.22
CA VAL A 80 -7.72 -3.24 5.63
C VAL A 80 -8.85 -2.37 5.05
N ARG A 81 -9.30 -1.36 5.80
CA ARG A 81 -10.34 -0.42 5.35
C ARG A 81 -9.91 0.32 4.09
N GLU A 82 -8.76 0.96 4.14
CA GLU A 82 -8.24 1.78 3.03
C GLU A 82 -8.01 0.93 1.77
N THR A 83 -7.48 -0.29 1.92
CA THR A 83 -7.33 -1.21 0.79
C THR A 83 -8.67 -1.51 0.14
N LEU A 84 -9.70 -1.78 0.93
CA LEU A 84 -11.04 -2.06 0.43
C LEU A 84 -11.66 -0.84 -0.26
N GLU A 85 -11.58 0.33 0.38
CA GLU A 85 -12.18 1.57 -0.14
C GLU A 85 -11.55 1.98 -1.48
N GLU A 86 -10.22 1.90 -1.61
CA GLU A 86 -9.52 2.38 -2.79
C GLU A 86 -9.45 1.37 -3.94
N THR A 87 -9.62 0.07 -3.66
CA THR A 87 -9.40 -1.00 -4.66
C THR A 87 -10.51 -2.03 -4.79
N GLY A 88 -11.48 -2.05 -3.88
CA GLY A 88 -12.49 -3.11 -3.78
C GLY A 88 -11.96 -4.45 -3.26
N LEU A 89 -10.66 -4.57 -2.96
CA LEU A 89 -10.02 -5.82 -2.57
C LEU A 89 -10.08 -6.07 -1.07
N HIS A 90 -10.28 -7.33 -0.69
CA HIS A 90 -10.36 -7.73 0.72
C HIS A 90 -9.05 -8.33 1.19
N VAL A 91 -8.35 -7.65 2.09
CA VAL A 91 -7.15 -8.19 2.73
C VAL A 91 -7.48 -9.52 3.44
N SER A 92 -6.69 -10.55 3.13
CA SER A 92 -6.78 -11.89 3.75
C SER A 92 -5.66 -12.13 4.76
N HIS A 93 -4.46 -11.63 4.46
CA HIS A 93 -3.30 -11.77 5.34
C HIS A 93 -2.37 -10.54 5.28
N VAL A 94 -1.98 -10.00 6.44
CA VAL A 94 -0.90 -9.01 6.53
C VAL A 94 0.42 -9.73 6.76
N ALA A 95 1.27 -9.71 5.74
CA ALA A 95 2.43 -10.56 5.60
C ALA A 95 3.69 -9.99 6.28
N GLY A 96 3.92 -8.69 6.19
CA GLY A 96 5.13 -8.07 6.75
C GLY A 96 5.14 -6.55 6.61
N LEU A 97 5.85 -5.88 7.52
CA LEU A 97 6.12 -4.45 7.42
C LEU A 97 7.26 -4.21 6.42
N VAL A 98 7.06 -3.29 5.48
CA VAL A 98 8.06 -2.89 4.49
C VAL A 98 8.83 -1.66 4.94
N ALA A 99 8.12 -0.62 5.36
CA ALA A 99 8.72 0.66 5.68
C ALA A 99 7.88 1.46 6.67
N VAL A 100 8.54 2.38 7.37
CA VAL A 100 7.91 3.44 8.16
C VAL A 100 8.50 4.77 7.71
N ASP A 101 7.73 5.54 6.95
CA ASP A 101 8.12 6.88 6.52
C ASP A 101 7.67 7.91 7.54
N CYS A 102 8.49 8.94 7.78
CA CYS A 102 8.13 10.06 8.64
C CYS A 102 8.45 11.39 7.95
N TRP A 103 7.47 12.29 7.88
CA TRP A 103 7.67 13.61 7.27
C TRP A 103 6.88 14.71 7.99
N GLU A 104 7.26 15.96 7.72
CA GLU A 104 6.48 17.13 8.16
C GLU A 104 5.52 17.56 7.05
N HIS A 105 4.23 17.62 7.38
CA HIS A 105 3.20 18.19 6.53
C HIS A 105 2.79 19.57 7.03
N ARG A 106 2.58 20.53 6.12
CA ARG A 106 2.13 21.87 6.47
C ARG A 106 0.60 21.90 6.49
N ARG A 107 0.01 22.14 7.66
CA ARG A 107 -1.45 22.23 7.81
C ARG A 107 -2.00 23.40 6.99
N ARG A 108 -3.19 23.24 6.42
CA ARG A 108 -3.92 24.33 5.73
C ARG A 108 -4.20 25.52 6.66
N SER A 109 -4.44 25.26 7.94
CA SER A 109 -4.65 26.27 8.99
C SER A 109 -3.38 27.02 9.42
N GLY A 110 -2.21 26.66 8.88
CA GLY A 110 -0.92 27.07 9.42
C GLY A 110 -0.39 26.09 10.49
N GLY A 111 0.93 26.08 10.66
CA GLY A 111 1.64 25.09 11.49
C GLY A 111 2.19 23.91 10.70
N ARG A 112 3.00 23.10 11.37
CA ARG A 112 3.52 21.83 10.85
C ARG A 112 2.91 20.70 11.65
N MET A 113 2.72 19.56 11.01
CA MET A 113 2.35 18.32 11.67
C MET A 113 3.30 17.22 11.24
N ARG A 114 3.68 16.35 12.18
CA ARG A 114 4.49 15.18 11.85
C ARG A 114 3.59 14.00 11.52
N ILE A 115 3.83 13.37 10.37
CA ILE A 115 3.10 12.21 9.89
C ILE A 115 4.02 10.99 9.89
N ALA A 116 3.49 9.83 10.25
CA ALA A 116 4.14 8.53 10.05
C ALA A 116 3.26 7.62 9.19
N LYS A 117 3.78 7.09 8.07
CA LYS A 117 3.11 6.08 7.23
C LYS A 117 3.74 4.71 7.41
N TYR A 118 2.92 3.70 7.67
CA TYR A 118 3.33 2.31 7.84
C TYR A 118 2.89 1.51 6.62
N SER A 119 3.86 1.03 5.82
CA SER A 119 3.56 0.27 4.60
C SER A 119 3.83 -1.21 4.79
N PHE A 120 2.91 -2.06 4.33
CA PHE A 120 2.93 -3.51 4.54
C PHE A 120 2.76 -4.27 3.23
N ILE A 121 3.33 -5.47 3.15
CA ILE A 121 2.91 -6.47 2.16
C ILE A 121 1.62 -7.12 2.68
N VAL A 122 0.64 -7.23 1.81
CA VAL A 122 -0.63 -7.90 2.11
C VAL A 122 -1.02 -8.88 1.01
N GLU A 123 -1.73 -9.92 1.40
CA GLU A 123 -2.44 -10.84 0.52
C GLU A 123 -3.93 -10.50 0.55
N VAL A 124 -4.64 -10.76 -0.54
CA VAL A 124 -6.07 -10.47 -0.69
C VAL A 124 -6.85 -11.76 -0.96
N HIS A 125 -8.13 -11.81 -0.60
CA HIS A 125 -8.95 -13.01 -0.83
C HIS A 125 -9.10 -13.30 -2.32
N GLU A 126 -9.19 -12.25 -3.14
CA GLU A 126 -9.38 -12.33 -4.58
C GLU A 126 -8.22 -13.03 -5.32
N SER A 127 -6.99 -13.00 -4.77
CA SER A 127 -5.85 -13.72 -5.37
C SER A 127 -5.88 -15.22 -5.09
N SER A 128 -6.56 -15.64 -4.01
CA SER A 128 -6.75 -17.07 -3.72
C SER A 128 -7.75 -17.74 -4.67
N ASP A 129 -8.72 -16.97 -5.16
CA ASP A 129 -9.68 -17.43 -6.16
C ASP A 129 -9.03 -17.60 -7.54
N GLU A 130 -8.03 -16.78 -7.90
CA GLU A 130 -7.21 -16.97 -9.12
C GLU A 130 -6.55 -18.36 -9.14
N LEU A 131 -5.92 -18.75 -8.03
CA LEU A 131 -5.24 -20.05 -7.89
C LEU A 131 -6.21 -21.23 -7.92
N ARG A 132 -7.45 -21.04 -7.47
CA ARG A 132 -8.47 -22.09 -7.37
C ARG A 132 -9.22 -22.36 -8.67
N MET A 133 -9.37 -21.35 -9.52
CA MET A 133 -10.17 -21.43 -10.74
C MET A 133 -9.39 -21.97 -11.95
N GLY A 134 -8.06 -22.12 -11.84
CA GLY A 134 -7.23 -22.85 -12.81
C GLY A 134 -7.45 -22.41 -14.26
N ASP A 135 -7.70 -21.12 -14.50
CA ASP A 135 -7.98 -20.62 -15.83
C ASP A 135 -6.73 -20.80 -16.72
N PRO A 136 -6.78 -21.64 -17.77
CA PRO A 136 -5.65 -21.88 -18.67
C PRO A 136 -5.29 -20.66 -19.51
N VAL A 137 -6.14 -19.62 -19.49
CA VAL A 137 -5.91 -18.34 -20.13
C VAL A 137 -5.54 -17.37 -19.02
N GLY A 138 -4.26 -16.99 -18.93
CA GLY A 138 -3.67 -16.15 -17.87
C GLY A 138 -4.19 -14.71 -17.81
N ASN A 139 -5.50 -14.56 -17.68
CA ASN A 139 -6.27 -13.32 -17.68
C ASN A 139 -7.15 -13.18 -16.42
N ALA A 140 -7.16 -14.16 -15.51
CA ALA A 140 -7.73 -13.95 -14.18
C ALA A 140 -6.77 -13.00 -13.45
N HIS A 141 -7.08 -11.71 -13.53
CA HIS A 141 -6.44 -10.66 -12.77
C HIS A 141 -7.35 -10.31 -11.59
N VAL A 142 -6.74 -10.12 -10.43
CA VAL A 142 -7.38 -9.60 -9.22
C VAL A 142 -8.21 -8.38 -9.60
N PRO A 143 -9.55 -8.41 -9.39
CA PRO A 143 -10.47 -7.42 -9.92
C PRO A 143 -10.38 -6.13 -9.10
N VAL A 144 -9.64 -5.15 -9.61
CA VAL A 144 -9.48 -3.84 -8.95
C VAL A 144 -10.63 -2.91 -9.35
N GLU A 145 -11.34 -2.39 -8.35
CA GLU A 145 -12.37 -1.37 -8.48
C GLU A 145 -11.91 -0.10 -7.76
N LEU A 146 -11.60 0.96 -8.52
CA LEU A 146 -11.06 2.19 -7.94
C LEU A 146 -12.13 3.08 -7.33
N ASP A 147 -11.78 3.73 -6.21
CA ASP A 147 -12.45 4.96 -5.82
C ASP A 147 -12.10 6.07 -6.82
N ALA A 148 -13.05 6.39 -7.71
CA ALA A 148 -12.89 7.40 -8.75
C ALA A 148 -12.74 8.83 -8.23
N THR A 149 -12.97 9.09 -6.94
CA THR A 149 -12.78 10.41 -6.33
C THR A 149 -11.32 10.69 -5.98
N GLU A 150 -10.56 9.63 -5.66
CA GLU A 150 -9.16 9.71 -5.23
C GLU A 150 -8.20 9.19 -6.30
N HIS A 151 -8.63 8.24 -7.13
CA HIS A 151 -7.79 7.54 -8.10
C HIS A 151 -8.42 7.49 -9.49
N GLN A 152 -7.60 7.56 -10.54
CA GLN A 152 -8.07 7.63 -11.93
C GLN A 152 -7.59 6.47 -12.82
N ALA A 153 -6.57 5.73 -12.40
CA ALA A 153 -6.04 4.58 -13.11
C ALA A 153 -5.33 3.63 -12.14
N PHE A 154 -5.13 2.39 -12.55
CA PHE A 154 -4.29 1.42 -11.84
C PHE A 154 -3.40 0.65 -12.82
N ASP A 155 -2.35 0.05 -12.30
CA ASP A 155 -1.46 -0.81 -13.07
C ASP A 155 -0.83 -1.88 -12.18
N TRP A 156 -0.51 -3.03 -12.77
CA TRP A 156 0.25 -4.11 -12.17
C TRP A 156 1.72 -3.97 -12.58
N ALA A 157 2.44 -3.14 -11.83
CA ALA A 157 3.78 -2.70 -12.13
C ALA A 157 4.84 -3.78 -11.92
N THR A 158 5.79 -3.90 -12.84
CA THR A 158 6.99 -4.72 -12.65
C THR A 158 8.06 -3.93 -11.89
N GLU A 159 8.96 -4.64 -11.22
CA GLU A 159 10.13 -4.04 -10.57
C GLU A 159 10.97 -3.23 -11.58
N GLU A 160 11.16 -3.75 -12.79
CA GLU A 160 11.90 -3.08 -13.87
C GLU A 160 11.28 -1.73 -14.24
N ASN A 161 9.96 -1.66 -14.41
CA ASN A 161 9.27 -0.42 -14.72
C ASN A 161 9.41 0.61 -13.58
N VAL A 162 9.30 0.17 -12.32
CA VAL A 162 9.52 1.03 -11.15
C VAL A 162 10.95 1.55 -11.15
N GLN A 163 11.95 0.70 -11.38
CA GLN A 163 13.35 1.12 -11.46
C GLN A 163 13.61 2.12 -12.60
N LEU A 164 13.00 1.91 -13.76
CA LEU A 164 13.13 2.81 -14.91
C LEU A 164 12.56 4.21 -14.60
N SER A 165 11.42 4.26 -13.90
CA SER A 165 10.79 5.48 -13.40
C SER A 165 11.63 6.25 -12.38
N VAL A 166 12.44 5.56 -11.59
CA VAL A 166 13.36 6.20 -10.64
C VAL A 166 14.62 6.73 -11.36
N LYS A 167 15.15 5.96 -12.31
CA LYS A 167 16.43 6.26 -12.97
C LYS A 167 16.32 7.27 -14.11
N SER A 168 15.14 7.42 -14.70
CA SER A 168 14.94 8.23 -15.90
C SER A 168 13.57 8.90 -15.92
N SER A 169 13.46 10.04 -16.59
CA SER A 169 12.19 10.73 -16.83
C SER A 169 11.28 10.03 -17.85
N GLY A 170 11.68 8.86 -18.37
CA GLY A 170 10.95 8.09 -19.38
C GLY A 170 10.27 6.83 -18.85
N GLY A 171 10.33 6.56 -17.54
CA GLY A 171 9.60 5.44 -16.95
C GLY A 171 8.08 5.69 -16.90
N PRO A 172 7.26 4.62 -16.82
CA PRO A 172 5.80 4.72 -16.92
C PRO A 172 5.14 5.36 -15.69
N TYR A 173 5.79 5.32 -14.53
CA TYR A 173 5.26 5.84 -13.26
C TYR A 173 5.92 7.15 -12.86
N LYS A 174 5.08 8.11 -12.46
CA LYS A 174 5.47 9.34 -11.79
C LYS A 174 5.37 9.14 -10.28
N PHE A 175 6.47 9.27 -9.56
CA PHE A 175 6.47 9.22 -8.09
C PHE A 175 6.64 10.61 -7.48
N PRO A 176 6.16 10.85 -6.23
CA PRO A 176 6.41 12.09 -5.52
C PRO A 176 7.92 12.38 -5.40
N LEU A 177 8.29 13.66 -5.43
CA LEU A 177 9.69 14.07 -5.25
C LEU A 177 10.18 13.73 -3.83
N HIS A 178 11.47 13.46 -3.70
CA HIS A 178 12.13 12.96 -2.47
C HIS A 178 11.86 13.72 -1.15
N PRO A 179 11.54 15.03 -1.07
CA PRO A 179 11.13 15.62 0.21
C PRO A 179 9.66 15.34 0.58
N MET A 180 8.85 14.81 -0.33
CA MET A 180 7.41 14.55 -0.16
C MET A 180 7.08 13.07 0.05
N GLY A 181 8.04 12.16 -0.10
CA GLY A 181 7.87 10.73 0.22
C GLY A 181 8.96 9.84 -0.36
N HIS A 182 9.06 8.61 0.18
CA HIS A 182 9.96 7.55 -0.27
C HIS A 182 9.21 6.43 -1.01
N GLN A 183 8.17 6.79 -1.77
CA GLN A 183 7.28 5.83 -2.43
C GLN A 183 8.04 4.81 -3.30
N ALA A 184 8.85 5.27 -4.26
CA ALA A 184 9.56 4.36 -5.15
C ALA A 184 10.60 3.47 -4.44
N PRO A 185 11.46 3.98 -3.53
CA PRO A 185 12.30 3.12 -2.69
C PRO A 185 11.53 2.06 -1.91
N ASN A 186 10.37 2.39 -1.34
CA ASN A 186 9.58 1.45 -0.54
C ASN A 186 8.90 0.39 -1.41
N ILE A 187 8.46 0.74 -2.62
CA ILE A 187 7.97 -0.22 -3.62
C ILE A 187 9.07 -1.21 -4.01
N LEU A 188 10.29 -0.72 -4.29
CA LEU A 188 11.43 -1.59 -4.59
C LEU A 188 11.80 -2.50 -3.40
N ARG A 189 11.73 -1.98 -2.17
CA ARG A 189 11.92 -2.80 -0.97
C ARG A 189 10.83 -3.88 -0.81
N ALA A 190 9.59 -3.58 -1.21
CA ALA A 190 8.52 -4.57 -1.23
C ALA A 190 8.82 -5.72 -2.21
N PHE A 191 9.38 -5.43 -3.40
CA PHE A 191 9.83 -6.47 -4.33
C PHE A 191 10.93 -7.35 -3.74
N GLU A 192 11.92 -6.77 -3.07
CA GLU A 192 12.99 -7.53 -2.40
C GLU A 192 12.42 -8.49 -1.35
N LEU A 193 11.54 -7.99 -0.48
CA LEU A 193 10.89 -8.79 0.56
C LEU A 193 9.99 -9.89 -0.01
N ALA A 194 9.28 -9.62 -1.12
CA ALA A 194 8.43 -10.62 -1.78
C ALA A 194 9.27 -11.78 -2.36
N LYS A 195 10.46 -11.49 -2.90
CA LYS A 195 11.41 -12.53 -3.37
C LYS A 195 11.95 -13.37 -2.21
N GLU A 196 12.41 -12.72 -1.13
CA GLU A 196 12.89 -13.40 0.08
C GLU A 196 11.84 -14.38 0.64
N ARG A 197 10.55 -14.03 0.57
CA ARG A 197 9.45 -14.90 1.01
C ARG A 197 9.18 -16.06 0.05
N SER A 198 9.32 -15.84 -1.26
CA SER A 198 9.11 -16.88 -2.28
C SER A 198 10.20 -17.95 -2.23
N ASP A 199 11.41 -17.57 -1.86
CA ASP A 199 12.53 -18.50 -1.68
C ASP A 199 12.43 -19.39 -0.42
N ILE A 200 11.51 -19.06 0.50
CA ILE A 200 11.29 -19.77 1.77
C ILE A 200 10.05 -20.69 1.71
N ALA A 201 9.19 -20.54 0.70
CA ALA A 201 7.96 -21.31 0.50
C ALA A 201 8.18 -22.61 -0.29
#